data_AF-A0A6M0BFX5-F1
#
_entry.id   AF-A0A6M0BFX5-F1
#
_cell.length_a   1.000
_cell.length_b   1.000
_cell.length_c   1.000
_cell.angle_alpha   90.00
_cell.angle_beta   90.00
_cell.angle_gamma   90.00
#
_symmetry.space_group_name_H-M   'P 1'
#
loop_
_entity.id
_entity.type
_entity.pdbx_description
1 polymer ?
#
loop_
_entity_poly.entity_id
_entity_poly.type
_entity_poly.pdbx_seq_one_letter_code
_entity_poly.pdbx_strand_id
1 'polypeptide(L)'
;QELFRLAKARGAIFSVSPSVNPGERSVHVTIRLYQGSKNVLDGERVSLWIAVAENPTALSVPLNAIVYRDQKPYVFVVNQQEKVVKLRPVTAGIRGISMQEISSGVEVGDLVVTEGLNRLVDGTPVEVID
;
A
#
# COMPACT_ATOMS: atom_id res chain seq x y z
N GLN A 1 -1.90 6.15 -3.15
CA GLN A 1 -2.48 7.35 -3.80
C GLN A 1 -2.88 7.11 -5.26
N GLU A 2 -2.30 6.15 -5.96
CA GLU A 2 -2.56 5.90 -7.38
C GLU A 2 -3.99 5.48 -7.72
N LEU A 3 -4.61 4.57 -6.95
CA LEU A 3 -6.02 4.22 -7.19
C LEU A 3 -6.97 5.39 -6.93
N PHE A 4 -6.70 6.25 -5.96
CA PHE A 4 -7.50 7.44 -5.71
C PHE A 4 -7.44 8.44 -6.87
N ARG A 5 -6.36 8.42 -7.65
CA ARG A 5 -6.17 9.21 -8.87
C ARG A 5 -6.85 8.56 -10.08
N LEU A 6 -6.82 7.23 -10.17
CA LEU A 6 -7.45 6.46 -11.25
C LEU A 6 -8.96 6.27 -11.04
N ALA A 7 -9.46 6.42 -9.82
CA ALA A 7 -10.87 6.26 -9.49
C ALA A 7 -11.72 7.36 -10.15
N LYS A 8 -12.63 6.94 -11.02
CA LYS A 8 -13.61 7.84 -11.66
C LYS A 8 -14.66 8.38 -10.69
N ALA A 9 -14.94 7.65 -9.62
CA ALA A 9 -15.89 8.04 -8.58
C ALA A 9 -15.46 7.52 -7.20
N ARG A 10 -16.00 8.12 -6.14
CA ARG A 10 -15.82 7.68 -4.75
C ARG A 10 -17.15 7.60 -4.04
N GLY A 11 -17.28 6.64 -3.15
CA GLY A 11 -18.49 6.37 -2.40
C GLY A 11 -18.22 5.68 -1.08
N ALA A 12 -19.29 5.49 -0.31
CA ALA A 12 -19.28 4.72 0.92
C ALA A 12 -20.31 3.59 0.83
N ILE A 13 -20.05 2.48 1.52
CA ILE A 13 -21.04 1.40 1.67
C ILE A 13 -22.26 2.00 2.39
N PHE A 14 -23.40 1.93 1.72
CA PHE A 14 -24.68 2.38 2.25
C PHE A 14 -25.42 1.24 2.95
N SER A 15 -25.40 0.04 2.36
CA SER A 15 -26.00 -1.14 2.96
C SER A 15 -25.32 -2.43 2.50
N VAL A 16 -25.39 -3.46 3.35
CA VAL A 16 -24.99 -4.84 3.06
C VAL A 16 -26.21 -5.72 3.29
N SER A 17 -26.60 -6.51 2.29
CA SER A 17 -27.73 -7.42 2.41
C SER A 17 -27.41 -8.56 3.39
N PRO A 18 -28.30 -8.88 4.35
CA PRO A 18 -28.10 -9.99 5.29
C PRO A 18 -28.34 -11.37 4.64
N SER A 19 -29.01 -11.41 3.48
CA SER A 19 -29.35 -12.64 2.78
C SER A 19 -28.13 -13.13 1.98
N VAL A 20 -27.45 -14.15 2.48
CA VAL A 20 -26.49 -14.93 1.70
C VAL A 20 -27.28 -15.97 0.92
N ASN A 21 -27.24 -15.91 -0.41
CA ASN A 21 -27.92 -16.91 -1.23
C ASN A 21 -27.17 -18.26 -1.03
N PRO A 22 -27.80 -19.36 -0.59
CA PRO A 22 -27.08 -20.57 -0.16
C PRO A 22 -26.16 -21.21 -1.22
N GLY A 23 -26.36 -20.88 -2.49
CA GLY A 23 -25.49 -21.31 -3.60
C GLY A 23 -24.42 -20.31 -4.03
N GLU A 24 -24.50 -19.05 -3.62
CA GLU A 24 -23.60 -17.98 -4.04
C GLU A 24 -22.80 -17.48 -2.84
N ARG A 25 -21.47 -17.63 -2.89
CA ARG A 25 -20.56 -17.09 -1.84
C ARG A 25 -20.37 -15.57 -2.01
N SER A 26 -21.43 -14.85 -2.29
CA SER A 26 -21.46 -13.40 -2.54
C SER A 26 -22.52 -12.73 -1.65
N VAL A 27 -22.30 -11.45 -1.37
CA VAL A 27 -23.26 -10.59 -0.69
C VAL A 27 -23.55 -9.38 -1.56
N HIS A 28 -24.80 -8.96 -1.60
CA HIS A 28 -25.18 -7.73 -2.26
C HIS A 28 -24.84 -6.52 -1.37
N VAL A 29 -24.11 -5.57 -1.94
CA VAL A 29 -23.73 -4.31 -1.27
C VAL A 29 -24.22 -3.15 -2.11
N THR A 30 -24.84 -2.15 -1.47
CA THR A 30 -25.19 -0.88 -2.10
C THR A 30 -24.17 0.17 -1.71
N ILE A 31 -23.61 0.89 -2.68
CA ILE A 31 -22.64 1.96 -2.47
C ILE A 31 -23.28 3.29 -2.88
N ARG A 32 -23.18 4.30 -2.02
CA ARG A 32 -23.59 5.67 -2.35
C ARG A 32 -22.36 6.47 -2.77
N LEU A 33 -22.35 6.93 -4.02
CA LEU A 33 -21.30 7.81 -4.53
C LEU A 33 -21.50 9.22 -3.98
N TYR A 34 -20.43 9.83 -3.46
CA TYR A 34 -20.41 11.23 -3.00
C TYR A 34 -19.49 12.11 -3.86
N GLN A 35 -18.67 11.51 -4.73
CA GLN A 35 -17.79 12.22 -5.66
C GLN A 35 -17.76 11.49 -7.01
N GLY A 36 -17.83 12.24 -8.11
CA GLY A 36 -17.66 11.68 -9.46
C GLY A 36 -18.84 10.85 -9.96
N SER A 37 -20.05 11.00 -9.40
CA SER A 37 -21.24 10.25 -9.82
C SER A 37 -21.56 10.41 -11.31
N LYS A 38 -21.34 11.60 -11.89
CA LYS A 38 -21.53 11.87 -13.33
C LYS A 38 -20.58 11.10 -14.25
N ASN A 39 -19.51 10.51 -13.69
CA ASN A 39 -18.52 9.74 -14.45
C ASN A 39 -18.87 8.24 -14.55
N VAL A 40 -19.97 7.83 -13.94
CA VAL A 40 -20.48 6.45 -13.95
C VAL A 40 -21.85 6.49 -14.60
N LEU A 41 -22.03 5.74 -15.68
CA LEU A 41 -23.30 5.69 -16.41
C LEU A 41 -24.21 4.57 -15.88
N ASP A 42 -25.52 4.78 -15.99
CA ASP A 42 -26.49 3.74 -15.66
C ASP A 42 -26.27 2.51 -16.56
N GLY A 43 -26.23 1.33 -15.96
CA GLY A 43 -25.94 0.06 -16.64
C GLY A 43 -24.46 -0.21 -16.91
N GLU A 44 -23.54 0.70 -16.53
CA GLU A 44 -22.10 0.47 -16.65
C GLU A 44 -21.63 -0.63 -15.69
N ARG A 45 -20.77 -1.52 -16.16
CA ARG A 45 -20.06 -2.47 -15.31
C ARG A 45 -18.81 -1.81 -14.76
N VAL A 46 -18.70 -1.76 -13.43
CA VAL A 46 -17.58 -1.11 -12.74
C VAL A 46 -16.73 -2.12 -11.95
N SER A 47 -15.44 -1.81 -11.80
CA SER A 47 -14.56 -2.46 -10.83
C SER A 47 -14.43 -1.56 -9.61
N LEU A 48 -14.48 -2.17 -8.42
CA LEU A 48 -14.49 -1.45 -7.16
C LEU A 48 -13.30 -1.89 -6.30
N TRP A 49 -12.74 -0.93 -5.57
CA TRP A 49 -11.80 -1.19 -4.48
C TRP A 49 -12.45 -0.75 -3.19
N ILE A 50 -12.60 -1.68 -2.24
CA ILE A 50 -13.22 -1.42 -0.94
C ILE A 50 -12.11 -1.44 0.10
N ALA A 51 -11.87 -0.30 0.73
CA ALA A 51 -10.99 -0.24 1.90
C ALA A 51 -11.70 -0.89 3.09
N VAL A 52 -11.07 -1.88 3.71
CA VAL A 52 -11.58 -2.61 4.89
C VAL A 52 -10.86 -2.21 6.18
N ALA A 53 -9.70 -1.58 6.06
CA ALA A 53 -8.91 -1.02 7.14
C ALA A 53 -8.12 0.18 6.61
N GLU A 54 -7.89 1.16 7.46
CA GLU A 54 -7.05 2.31 7.16
C GLU A 54 -6.31 2.78 8.41
N ASN A 55 -5.08 3.28 8.21
CA ASN A 55 -4.33 4.00 9.23
C ASN A 55 -3.78 5.29 8.60
N PRO A 56 -4.46 6.43 8.77
CA PRO A 56 -4.07 7.71 8.14
C PRO A 56 -2.70 8.24 8.61
N THR A 57 -2.24 7.80 9.78
CA THR A 57 -1.00 8.26 10.42
C THR A 57 0.14 7.25 10.31
N ALA A 58 -0.03 6.19 9.51
CA ALA A 58 0.98 5.15 9.31
C ALA A 58 2.24 5.71 8.65
N LEU A 59 3.40 5.38 9.22
CA LEU A 59 4.65 5.43 8.48
C LEU A 59 4.62 4.32 7.42
N SER A 60 4.87 4.66 6.17
CA SER A 60 4.75 3.71 5.06
C SER A 60 5.88 3.88 4.06
N VAL A 61 6.25 2.77 3.44
CA VAL A 61 7.24 2.72 2.36
C VAL A 61 6.59 2.18 1.08
N PRO A 62 7.12 2.51 -0.10
CA PRO A 62 6.69 1.88 -1.34
C PRO A 62 6.82 0.36 -1.29
N LEU A 63 5.90 -0.38 -1.90
CA LEU A 63 5.93 -1.86 -1.89
C LEU A 63 7.23 -2.43 -2.47
N ASN A 64 7.79 -1.76 -3.49
CA ASN A 64 9.04 -2.16 -4.11
C ASN A 64 10.28 -1.91 -3.23
N ALA A 65 10.17 -1.20 -2.11
CA ALA A 65 11.28 -0.97 -1.18
C ALA A 65 11.51 -2.13 -0.20
N ILE A 66 10.57 -3.09 -0.13
CA ILE A 66 10.61 -4.19 0.83
C ILE A 66 11.26 -5.41 0.20
N VAL A 67 12.24 -5.95 0.90
CA VAL A 67 12.90 -7.21 0.53
C VAL A 67 12.55 -8.28 1.55
N TYR A 68 12.30 -9.50 1.08
CA TYR A 68 12.03 -10.64 1.95
C TYR A 68 13.25 -11.56 1.99
N ARG A 69 13.71 -11.86 3.20
CA ARG A 69 14.75 -12.88 3.46
C ARG A 69 14.21 -13.84 4.49
N ASP A 70 14.23 -15.13 4.18
CA ASP A 70 13.64 -16.19 5.04
C ASP A 70 12.21 -15.86 5.48
N GLN A 71 11.39 -15.36 4.54
CA GLN A 71 10.00 -14.91 4.75
C GLN A 71 9.82 -13.75 5.74
N LYS A 72 10.90 -13.11 6.18
CA LYS A 72 10.86 -11.92 7.04
C LYS A 72 11.08 -10.66 6.19
N PRO A 73 10.32 -9.58 6.44
CA PRO A 73 10.47 -8.34 5.68
C PRO A 73 11.62 -7.50 6.23
N TYR A 74 12.36 -6.89 5.31
CA TYR A 74 13.44 -5.96 5.57
C TYR A 74 13.34 -4.77 4.61
N VAL A 75 14.02 -3.69 4.97
CA VAL A 75 14.27 -2.55 4.08
C VAL A 75 15.75 -2.17 4.14
N PHE A 76 16.24 -1.56 3.07
CA PHE A 76 17.57 -0.95 3.06
C PHE A 76 17.43 0.55 3.38
N VAL A 77 18.05 0.98 4.49
CA VAL A 77 18.10 2.39 4.90
C VAL A 77 19.49 2.94 4.60
N VAL A 78 19.55 4.12 3.99
CA VAL A 78 20.81 4.79 3.67
C VAL A 78 21.38 5.47 4.92
N ASN A 79 22.61 5.10 5.30
CA ASN A 79 23.43 5.89 6.20
C ASN A 79 24.11 6.99 5.39
N GLN A 80 23.63 8.23 5.50
CA GLN A 80 24.17 9.36 4.75
C GLN A 80 25.62 9.73 5.13
N GLN A 81 26.02 9.47 6.37
CA GLN A 81 27.37 9.81 6.86
C GLN A 81 28.42 8.87 6.25
N GLU A 82 28.11 7.58 6.21
CA GLU A 82 28.99 6.54 5.69
C GLU A 82 28.79 6.27 4.19
N LYS A 83 27.72 6.81 3.58
CA LYS A 83 27.29 6.53 2.20
C LYS A 83 27.13 5.04 1.90
N VAL A 84 26.57 4.29 2.86
CA VAL A 84 26.29 2.86 2.75
C VAL A 84 24.84 2.57 3.11
N VAL A 85 24.32 1.43 2.65
CA VAL A 85 23.01 0.94 3.11
C VAL A 85 23.14 0.04 4.33
N LYS A 86 22.12 0.09 5.20
CA LYS A 86 21.92 -0.84 6.30
C LYS A 86 20.64 -1.64 6.08
N LEU A 87 20.74 -2.96 6.16
CA LEU A 87 19.60 -3.85 6.08
C LEU A 87 18.90 -3.90 7.45
N ARG A 88 17.72 -3.30 7.56
CA ARG A 88 16.95 -3.27 8.81
C ARG A 88 15.76 -4.22 8.73
N PRO A 89 15.55 -5.10 9.73
CA PRO A 89 14.30 -5.84 9.85
C PRO A 89 13.17 -4.87 10.15
N VAL A 90 12.00 -5.12 9.57
CA VAL A 90 10.82 -4.28 9.77
C VAL A 90 9.62 -5.12 10.20
N THR A 91 8.62 -4.48 10.80
CA THR A 91 7.30 -5.09 11.00
C THR A 91 6.30 -4.46 10.05
N ALA A 92 5.70 -5.27 9.18
CA ALA A 92 4.71 -4.82 8.22
C ALA A 92 3.31 -4.76 8.86
N GLY A 93 2.59 -3.66 8.62
CA GLY A 93 1.19 -3.46 8.99
C GLY A 93 0.22 -3.60 7.82
N ILE A 94 -0.74 -2.68 7.70
CA ILE A 94 -1.73 -2.63 6.62
C ILE A 94 -1.01 -2.51 5.26
N ARG A 95 -1.30 -3.48 4.38
CA ARG A 95 -0.86 -3.43 2.99
C ARG A 95 -1.86 -2.61 2.17
N GLY A 96 -1.43 -1.45 1.71
CA GLY A 96 -2.14 -0.67 0.71
C GLY A 96 -1.88 -1.17 -0.72
N ILE A 97 -2.33 -0.40 -1.70
CA ILE A 97 -2.19 -0.80 -3.11
C ILE A 97 -0.76 -0.64 -3.62
N SER A 98 -0.10 0.47 -3.28
CA SER A 98 1.26 0.78 -3.70
C SER A 98 2.23 1.03 -2.54
N MET A 99 1.69 1.10 -1.32
CA MET A 99 2.44 1.39 -0.09
C MET A 99 2.20 0.28 0.93
N GLN A 100 3.19 0.03 1.77
CA GLN A 100 3.11 -0.86 2.91
C GLN A 100 3.33 -0.05 4.18
N GLU A 101 2.40 -0.14 5.13
CA GLU A 101 2.62 0.37 6.48
C GLU A 101 3.76 -0.39 7.14
N ILE A 102 4.64 0.35 7.82
CA ILE A 102 5.71 -0.19 8.65
C ILE A 102 5.49 0.29 10.09
N SER A 103 5.25 -0.65 11.00
CA SER A 103 5.00 -0.36 12.42
C SER A 103 6.27 -0.30 13.26
N SER A 104 7.38 -0.87 12.78
CA SER A 104 8.70 -0.77 13.43
C SER A 104 9.85 -1.04 12.44
N GLY A 105 11.04 -0.53 12.77
CA GLY A 105 12.29 -0.75 12.03
C GLY A 105 12.71 0.41 11.11
N VAL A 106 11.86 1.42 10.96
CA VAL A 106 12.14 2.69 10.26
C VAL A 106 11.55 3.86 11.02
N GLU A 107 12.16 5.02 10.87
CA GLU A 107 11.76 6.28 11.49
C GLU A 107 11.47 7.36 10.45
N VAL A 108 10.76 8.41 10.86
CA VAL A 108 10.51 9.56 10.00
C VAL A 108 11.84 10.22 9.65
N GLY A 109 12.10 10.40 8.35
CA GLY A 109 13.35 10.98 7.84
C GLY A 109 14.37 9.94 7.38
N ASP A 110 14.16 8.64 7.66
CA ASP A 110 14.98 7.58 7.07
C ASP A 110 14.84 7.58 5.54
N LEU A 111 15.98 7.54 4.85
CA LEU A 111 16.02 7.34 3.39
C LEU A 111 16.02 5.85 3.08
N VAL A 112 14.94 5.37 2.46
CA VAL A 112 14.79 3.96 2.08
C VAL A 112 15.04 3.80 0.58
N VAL A 113 15.76 2.75 0.22
CA VAL A 113 16.05 2.44 -1.19
C VAL A 113 14.82 1.84 -1.88
N THR A 114 14.42 2.40 -3.02
CA THR A 114 13.27 1.94 -3.82
C THR A 114 13.67 1.24 -5.12
N GLU A 115 14.91 1.41 -5.59
CA GLU A 115 15.40 0.86 -6.85
C GLU A 115 16.81 0.25 -6.67
N GLY A 116 17.17 -0.72 -7.52
CA GLY A 116 18.50 -1.35 -7.47
C GLY A 116 18.73 -2.36 -6.33
N LEU A 117 17.68 -2.68 -5.56
CA LEU A 117 17.73 -3.56 -4.38
C LEU A 117 18.38 -4.93 -4.62
N ASN A 118 18.24 -5.49 -5.83
CA ASN A 118 18.78 -6.81 -6.18
C ASN A 118 20.31 -6.89 -6.10
N ARG A 119 21.00 -5.74 -6.11
CA ARG A 119 22.46 -5.65 -6.04
C ARG A 119 22.97 -5.32 -4.63
N LEU A 120 22.05 -5.11 -3.68
CA LEU A 120 22.39 -4.64 -2.35
C LEU A 120 22.53 -5.79 -1.35
N VAL A 121 23.61 -5.71 -0.58
CA VAL A 121 23.80 -6.40 0.70
C VAL A 121 24.04 -5.36 1.80
N ASP A 122 24.00 -5.78 3.06
CA ASP A 122 24.31 -4.87 4.16
C ASP A 122 25.71 -4.26 4.00
N GLY A 123 25.85 -2.96 4.20
CA GLY A 123 27.10 -2.23 4.03
C GLY A 123 27.46 -1.88 2.59
N THR A 124 26.60 -2.16 1.60
CA THR A 124 26.87 -1.79 0.20
C THR A 124 26.99 -0.26 0.07
N PRO A 125 28.08 0.27 -0.51
CA PRO A 125 28.19 1.70 -0.82
C PRO A 125 27.11 2.13 -1.82
N VAL A 126 26.52 3.30 -1.58
CA VAL A 126 25.48 3.86 -2.45
C VAL A 126 25.70 5.34 -2.68
N GLU A 127 25.21 5.82 -3.82
CA GLU A 127 25.07 7.22 -4.14
C GLU A 127 23.58 7.52 -4.26
N VAL A 128 23.12 8.58 -3.59
CA VAL A 128 21.73 9.03 -3.71
C VAL A 128 21.63 9.85 -4.98
N ILE A 129 20.78 9.41 -5.90
CA ILE A 129 20.42 10.14 -7.12
C ILE A 129 19.14 10.94 -6.84
N ASP A 130 19.14 12.22 -7.18
CA ASP A 130 17.97 13.11 -7.13
C ASP A 130 17.19 13.08 -8.46
#